data_AF-A0A1I2Q4H2-F1
#
_entry.id   AF-A0A1I2Q4H2-F1
#
_cell.length_a   1.000
_cell.length_b   1.000
_cell.length_c   1.000
_cell.angle_alpha   90.00
_cell.angle_beta   90.00
_cell.angle_gamma   90.00
#
_symmetry.space_group_name_H-M   'P 1'
#
loop_
_entity.id
_entity.type
_entity.pdbx_description
1 polymer ?
#
loop_
_entity_poly.entity_id
_entity_poly.type
_entity_poly.pdbx_seq_one_letter_code
_entity_poly.pdbx_strand_id
1 'polypeptide(L)' 'MNKNQRLTIVFLLLGSILISGGIGLRDYVSYSLPIGWIAGFISQLIAVWFAVSWYKETR' A
#
# COMPACT_ATOMS: atom_id res chain seq x y z
N MET A 1 -7.91 8.01 -17.56
CA MET A 1 -6.96 7.80 -16.44
C MET A 1 -5.70 7.18 -16.99
N ASN A 2 -4.55 7.81 -16.76
CA ASN A 2 -3.26 7.28 -17.20
C ASN A 2 -2.91 6.00 -16.43
N LYS A 3 -2.16 5.09 -17.08
CA LYS A 3 -1.80 3.77 -16.55
C LYS A 3 -1.14 3.85 -15.15
N ASN A 4 -0.36 4.90 -14.92
CA ASN A 4 0.37 5.15 -13.67
C ASN A 4 -0.54 5.65 -12.53
N GLN A 5 -1.58 6.44 -12.82
CA GLN A 5 -2.58 6.82 -11.83
C GLN A 5 -3.39 5.59 -11.38
N ARG A 6 -3.75 4.71 -12.31
CA ARG A 6 -4.47 3.47 -11.99
C ARG A 6 -3.61 2.56 -11.10
N LEU A 7 -2.32 2.42 -11.39
CA LEU A 7 -1.37 1.68 -10.54
C LEU A 7 -1.25 2.29 -9.14
N THR A 8 -1.17 3.61 -9.03
CA THR A 8 -1.12 4.32 -7.74
C THR A 8 -2.35 3.99 -6.88
N ILE A 9 -3.55 4.08 -7.45
CA ILE A 9 -4.80 3.79 -6.74
C ILE A 9 -4.89 2.31 -6.35
N VAL A 10 -4.45 1.40 -7.23
CA VAL A 10 -4.41 -0.04 -6.94
C VAL A 10 -3.48 -0.33 -5.78
N PHE A 11 -2.25 0.19 -5.77
CA PHE A 11 -1.31 0.00 -4.66
C PHE A 11 -1.82 0.62 -3.34
N LEU A 12 -2.50 1.75 -3.41
CA LEU A 12 -3.06 2.42 -2.24
C LEU A 12 -4.22 1.63 -1.61
N LEU A 13 -5.08 1.05 -2.46
CA LEU A 13 -6.12 0.10 -2.03
C LEU A 13 -5.51 -1.18 -1.49
N LEU A 14 -4.49 -1.73 -2.17
CA LEU A 14 -3.80 -2.95 -1.75
C LEU A 14 -3.17 -2.79 -0.36
N GLY A 15 -2.48 -1.67 -0.12
CA GLY A 15 -1.91 -1.35 1.19
C GLY A 15 -2.97 -1.28 2.29
N SER A 16 -4.13 -0.67 2.01
CA SER A 16 -5.23 -0.59 2.97
C SER A 16 -5.83 -1.97 3.31
N ILE A 17 -5.93 -2.86 2.31
CA ILE A 17 -6.40 -4.24 2.51
C ILE A 17 -5.37 -5.05 3.30
N LEU A 18 -4.07 -4.86 3.06
CA LEU A 18 -3.00 -5.51 3.83
C LEU A 18 -2.97 -5.06 5.29
N ILE A 19 -3.18 -3.77 5.56
CA ILE A 19 -3.26 -3.24 6.94
C ILE A 19 -4.50 -3.80 7.64
N SER A 20 -5.66 -3.74 6.98
CA SER A 20 -6.92 -4.26 7.52
C SER A 20 -6.87 -5.78 7.74
N GLY A 21 -6.28 -6.52 6.80
CA GLY A 21 -6.07 -7.96 6.89
C GLY A 21 -5.11 -8.33 8.02
N GLY A 22 -4.03 -7.57 8.22
CA GLY A 22 -3.11 -7.74 9.35
C GLY A 22 -3.77 -7.48 10.71
N ILE A 23 -4.72 -6.56 10.77
CA ILE A 23 -5.53 -6.30 11.97
C ILE A 23 -6.53 -7.44 12.20
N GLY A 24 -7.19 -7.93 11.15
CA GLY A 24 -8.16 -9.04 11.25
C GLY A 24 -7.52 -10.38 11.62
N LEU A 25 -6.28 -10.63 11.19
CA LEU A 25 -5.51 -11.83 11.56
C LEU A 25 -4.80 -11.73 12.91
N ARG A 26 -4.92 -10.59 13.62
CA ARG A 26 -4.30 -10.34 14.93
C ARG A 26 -4.54 -11.45 15.94
N ASP A 27 -5.76 -11.97 16.00
CA ASP A 27 -6.15 -13.02 16.95
C ASP A 27 -5.58 -14.40 16.62
N TYR A 28 -5.16 -14.64 15.37
CA TYR A 28 -4.67 -15.95 14.93
C TYR A 28 -3.15 -16.07 14.94
N VAL A 29 -2.41 -14.96 14.81
CA VAL A 29 -0.94 -14.98 14.72
C VAL A 29 -0.36 -13.81 15.49
N SER A 30 0.38 -14.04 16.58
CA SER A 30 0.90 -12.98 17.47
C SER A 30 1.79 -11.92 16.79
N TYR A 31 2.37 -12.25 15.63
CA TYR A 31 3.20 -11.33 14.83
C TYR A 31 2.46 -10.69 13.63
N SER A 32 1.20 -11.07 13.37
CA SER A 32 0.45 -10.57 12.20
C SER A 32 0.20 -9.08 12.22
N LEU A 33 0.04 -8.47 13.40
CA LEU A 33 -0.19 -7.04 13.54
C LEU A 33 1.00 -6.20 13.07
N PRO A 34 2.22 -6.37 13.62
CA PRO A 34 3.39 -5.64 13.15
C PRO A 34 3.78 -6.01 11.71
N ILE A 35 3.62 -7.28 11.30
CA ILE A 35 3.91 -7.71 9.92
C ILE A 35 2.94 -7.04 8.92
N GLY A 36 1.64 -7.03 9.21
CA GLY A 36 0.64 -6.38 8.38
C GLY A 36 0.80 -4.86 8.33
N TRP A 37 1.23 -4.25 9.45
CA TRP A 37 1.61 -2.84 9.49
C TRP A 37 2.83 -2.54 8.62
N ILE A 38 3.92 -3.30 8.76
CA ILE A 38 5.14 -3.09 7.97
C ILE A 38 4.87 -3.32 6.48
N ALA A 39 4.18 -4.40 6.12
CA ALA A 39 3.83 -4.70 4.74
C ALA A 39 2.89 -3.65 4.13
N GLY A 40 1.91 -3.19 4.91
CA GLY A 40 1.02 -2.10 4.54
C GLY A 40 1.74 -0.78 4.31
N PHE A 41 2.68 -0.43 5.20
CA PHE A 41 3.47 0.79 5.14
C PHE A 41 4.41 0.80 3.93
N ILE A 42 5.07 -0.33 3.65
CA ILE A 42 5.90 -0.49 2.44
C ILE A 42 5.06 -0.33 1.17
N SER A 43 3.85 -0.92 1.14
CA SER A 43 2.93 -0.79 0.00
C SER A 43 2.49 0.66 -0.23
N GLN A 44 2.20 1.41 0.83
CA GLN A 44 1.90 2.84 0.75
C GLN A 44 3.10 3.68 0.28
N LEU A 45 4.31 3.40 0.76
CA LEU A 45 5.53 4.08 0.30
C LEU A 45 5.74 3.90 -1.20
N ILE A 46 5.54 2.69 -1.72
CA ILE A 46 5.64 2.39 -3.15
C ILE A 46 4.55 3.13 -3.94
N ALA A 47 3.32 3.20 -3.42
CA ALA A 47 2.24 3.95 -4.03
C ALA A 47 2.58 5.45 -4.16
N VAL A 48 3.10 6.05 -3.09
CA VAL A 48 3.53 7.46 -3.07
C VAL A 48 4.70 7.67 -4.04
N TRP A 49 5.67 6.76 -4.08
CA TRP A 49 6.81 6.86 -4.99
C TRP A 49 6.37 6.81 -6.45
N PHE A 50 5.42 5.93 -6.80
CA PHE A 50 4.82 5.90 -8.13
C PHE A 50 4.04 7.19 -8.46
N ALA A 51 3.30 7.74 -7.50
CA ALA A 51 2.58 9.00 -7.68
C ALA A 51 3.53 10.17 -7.93
N VAL A 52 4.62 10.27 -7.16
CA VAL A 52 5.64 11.32 -7.28
C VAL A 52 6.43 11.17 -8.57
N SER A 53 6.82 9.94 -8.92
CA SER A 53 7.50 9.63 -10.19
C SER A 53 6.64 10.04 -11.38
N TRP A 54 5.34 9.70 -11.36
CA TRP A 54 4.40 10.16 -12.39
C TRP A 54 4.26 11.69 -12.42
N TYR A 55 4.13 12.35 -11.26
CA TYR A 55 4.06 13.81 -11.18
C TYR A 55 5.28 14.49 -11.79
N LYS A 56 6.48 13.93 -11.58
CA LYS A 56 7.73 14.41 -12.21
C LYS A 56 7.79 14.15 -13.72
N GLU A 57 7.28 13.01 -14.19
CA GLU A 57 7.26 12.69 -15.64
C GLU A 57 6.28 13.57 -16.43
N THR A 58 5.23 14.06 -15.78
CA THR A 58 4.17 14.85 -16.44
C THR A 58 4.44 16.37 -16.43
N ARG A 59 5.54 16.83 -15.85
CA ARG A 59 5.87 18.25 -15.67
C ARG A 59 7.27 18.57 -16.19
#